data_AF-A0A9X1KB90-F1
#
_entry.id   AF-A0A9X1KB90-F1
#
_cell.length_a   1.000
_cell.length_b   1.000
_cell.length_c   1.000
_cell.angle_alpha   90.00
_cell.angle_beta   90.00
_cell.angle_gamma   90.00
#
_symmetry.space_group_name_H-M   'P 1'
#
loop_
_entity.id
_entity.type
_entity.pdbx_description
1 polymer ?
#
loop_
_entity_poly.entity_id
_entity_poly.type
_entity_poly.pdbx_seq_one_letter_code
_entity_poly.pdbx_strand_id
1 'polypeptide(L)'
;SSLAIAACGLLEAEKMEAYPKAKEIAKGMIYQLGTHYTAKNDPENEGLLLHGVYAHAEGKGVDEPDYFYLEALMRLAKPEWNTYW
;
A
#
# COMPACT_ATOMS: atom_id res chain seq x y z
N SER A 1 -3.07 4.37 -3.22
CA SER A 1 -4.23 4.15 -2.34
C SER A 1 -4.97 2.86 -2.60
N SER A 2 -5.77 2.71 -3.66
CA SER A 2 -6.57 1.48 -3.89
C SER A 2 -5.74 0.19 -3.99
N LEU A 3 -4.60 0.24 -4.67
CA LEU A 3 -3.70 -0.92 -4.81
C LEU A 3 -3.04 -1.32 -3.48
N ALA A 4 -2.72 -0.35 -2.62
CA ALA A 4 -2.16 -0.62 -1.29
C ALA A 4 -3.19 -1.27 -0.36
N ILE A 5 -4.44 -0.80 -0.40
CA ILE A 5 -5.57 -1.43 0.31
C ILE A 5 -5.77 -2.86 -0.15
N ALA A 6 -5.77 -3.09 -1.47
CA ALA A 6 -5.89 -4.43 -2.03
C ALA A 6 -4.74 -5.36 -1.60
N ALA A 7 -3.51 -4.83 -1.55
CA ALA A 7 -2.36 -5.57 -1.06
C ALA A 7 -2.49 -5.94 0.43
N CYS A 8 -2.96 -5.02 1.29
CA CYS A 8 -3.27 -5.34 2.70
C CYS A 8 -4.32 -6.46 2.81
N GLY A 9 -5.40 -6.39 2.03
CA GLY A 9 -6.45 -7.42 2.01
C GLY A 9 -5.92 -8.79 1.57
N LEU A 10 -5.04 -8.84 0.57
CA LEU A 10 -4.40 -10.09 0.13
C LEU A 10 -3.43 -10.66 1.19
N LEU A 11 -2.73 -9.81 1.94
CA LEU A 11 -1.89 -10.26 3.05
C LEU A 11 -2.74 -10.81 4.21
N GLU A 12 -3.93 -10.26 4.44
CA GLU A 12 -4.87 -10.82 5.42
C GLU A 12 -5.47 -12.15 4.94
N ALA A 13 -5.84 -12.23 3.65
CA ALA A 13 -6.34 -13.45 3.05
C ALA A 13 -5.31 -14.61 3.08
N GLU A 14 -4.01 -14.30 3.03
CA GLU A 14 -2.95 -15.31 3.22
C GLU A 14 -3.02 -15.96 4.61
N LYS A 15 -3.18 -15.17 5.68
CA LYS A 15 -3.26 -15.70 7.05
C LYS A 15 -4.44 -16.65 7.24
N MET A 16 -5.53 -16.40 6.51
CA MET A 16 -6.75 -17.22 6.53
C MET A 16 -6.74 -18.36 5.51
N GLU A 17 -5.67 -18.52 4.73
CA GLU A 17 -5.58 -19.44 3.58
C GLU A 17 -6.76 -19.30 2.59
N ALA A 18 -7.34 -18.10 2.52
CA ALA A 18 -8.60 -17.85 1.82
C ALA A 18 -8.43 -17.66 0.30
N TYR A 19 -7.20 -17.44 -0.18
CA TYR A 19 -6.94 -17.23 -1.61
C TYR A 19 -5.54 -17.75 -2.01
N PRO A 20 -5.44 -18.55 -3.09
CA PRO A 20 -4.15 -19.09 -3.52
C PRO A 20 -3.21 -17.98 -3.97
N LYS A 21 -1.93 -18.10 -3.57
CA LYS A 21 -0.86 -17.16 -3.93
C LYS A 21 -1.11 -15.71 -3.49
N ALA A 22 -2.00 -15.46 -2.53
CA ALA A 22 -2.36 -14.11 -2.10
C ALA A 22 -1.14 -13.25 -1.72
N LYS A 23 -0.21 -13.82 -0.95
CA LYS A 23 1.05 -13.16 -0.57
C LYS A 23 1.96 -12.83 -1.76
N GLU A 24 2.05 -13.70 -2.76
CA GLU A 24 2.87 -13.47 -3.96
C GLU A 24 2.33 -12.29 -4.77
N ILE A 25 1.01 -12.25 -4.96
CA ILE A 25 0.32 -11.17 -5.65
C ILE A 25 0.50 -9.85 -4.87
N ALA A 26 0.29 -9.86 -3.55
CA ALA A 26 0.48 -8.69 -2.70
C ALA A 26 1.90 -8.14 -2.79
N LYS A 27 2.93 -9.01 -2.76
CA LYS A 27 4.32 -8.60 -2.94
C LYS A 27 4.56 -7.95 -4.30
N GLY A 28 3.99 -8.49 -5.37
CA GLY A 28 4.07 -7.90 -6.71
C GLY A 28 3.46 -6.50 -6.76
N MET A 29 2.29 -6.32 -6.14
CA MET A 29 1.61 -5.01 -6.06
C MET A 29 2.44 -3.99 -5.28
N ILE A 30 2.95 -4.38 -4.10
CA ILE A 30 3.79 -3.51 -3.26
C ILE A 30 5.10 -3.16 -3.97
N TYR A 31 5.70 -4.10 -4.70
CA TYR A 31 6.91 -3.84 -5.48
C TYR A 31 6.67 -2.80 -6.58
N GLN A 32 5.55 -2.90 -7.32
CA GLN A 32 5.19 -1.92 -8.34
C GLN A 32 4.95 -0.53 -7.74
N LEU A 33 4.24 -0.45 -6.60
CA LEU A 33 4.07 0.79 -5.84
C LEU A 33 5.41 1.40 -5.43
N GLY A 34 6.30 0.59 -4.84
CA GLY A 34 7.63 1.01 -4.41
C GLY A 34 8.51 1.55 -5.54
N THR A 35 8.41 0.93 -6.72
CA THR A 35 9.28 1.21 -7.86
C THR A 35 8.84 2.44 -8.66
N HIS A 36 7.53 2.60 -8.87
CA HIS A 36 7.01 3.57 -9.84
C HIS A 36 6.20 4.70 -9.21
N TYR A 37 5.75 4.53 -7.96
CA TYR A 37 4.79 5.43 -7.34
C TYR A 37 5.28 5.98 -6.00
N THR A 38 6.57 5.86 -5.65
CA THR A 38 7.09 6.49 -4.43
C THR A 38 7.58 7.91 -4.71
N ALA A 39 7.39 8.82 -3.76
CA ALA A 39 7.91 10.18 -3.83
C ALA A 39 9.43 10.26 -3.56
N LYS A 40 10.16 9.14 -3.64
CA LYS A 40 11.58 9.04 -3.26
C LYS A 40 12.47 10.04 -4.00
N ASN A 41 12.09 10.40 -5.22
CA ASN A 41 12.86 11.32 -6.07
C ASN A 41 12.26 12.74 -6.11
N ASP A 42 11.25 13.02 -5.28
CA ASP A 42 10.57 14.32 -5.19
C ASP A 42 10.73 14.88 -3.76
N PRO A 43 11.78 15.66 -3.49
CA PRO A 43 12.10 16.15 -2.16
C PRO A 43 11.13 17.21 -1.63
N GLU A 44 10.25 17.77 -2.47
CA GLU A 44 9.21 18.71 -2.03
C GLU A 44 7.89 18.00 -1.68
N ASN A 45 7.82 16.69 -1.89
CA ASN A 45 6.63 15.88 -1.64
C ASN A 45 6.77 15.10 -0.34
N GLU A 46 5.88 15.37 0.62
CA GLU A 46 5.88 14.73 1.94
C GLU A 46 5.11 13.39 1.97
N GLY A 47 4.49 12.99 0.86
CA GLY A 47 3.72 11.74 0.74
C GLY A 47 4.60 10.50 0.54
N LEU A 48 4.19 9.36 1.11
CA LEU A 48 4.88 8.08 0.87
C LEU A 48 4.66 7.53 -0.55
N LEU A 49 3.53 7.87 -1.16
CA LEU A 49 3.19 7.50 -2.55
C LEU A 49 2.70 8.72 -3.34
N LEU A 50 3.16 8.80 -4.58
CA LEU A 50 2.67 9.67 -5.64
C LEU A 50 1.37 9.11 -6.22
N HIS A 51 0.51 10.00 -6.70
CA HIS A 51 -0.74 9.72 -7.41
C HIS A 51 -1.82 9.00 -6.59
N GLY A 52 -1.75 9.09 -5.26
CA GLY A 52 -2.92 8.85 -4.41
C GLY A 52 -3.95 9.94 -4.69
N VAL A 53 -5.19 9.58 -5.01
CA VAL A 53 -6.28 10.52 -5.25
C VAL A 53 -7.40 10.21 -4.26
N TYR A 54 -7.63 11.09 -3.29
CA TYR A 54 -8.72 10.95 -2.33
C TYR A 54 -10.08 11.28 -2.98
N ALA A 55 -10.16 12.37 -3.75
CA ALA A 55 -11.36 12.74 -4.51
C ALA A 55 -11.00 13.44 -5.83
N HIS A 56 -10.94 12.66 -6.92
CA HIS A 56 -10.56 13.16 -8.25
C HIS A 56 -11.49 14.29 -8.75
N ALA A 57 -12.77 14.26 -8.35
CA ALA A 57 -13.77 15.23 -8.78
C ALA A 57 -13.64 16.61 -8.11
N GLU A 58 -12.93 16.72 -6.98
CA GLU A 58 -12.84 17.95 -6.18
C GLU A 58 -11.43 18.55 -6.12
N GLY A 59 -10.44 17.93 -6.78
CA GLY A 59 -9.05 18.42 -6.79
C GLY A 59 -8.37 18.40 -5.41
N LYS A 60 -8.88 17.59 -4.47
CA LYS A 60 -8.37 17.45 -3.09
C LYS A 60 -7.77 16.07 -2.84
N GLY A 61 -6.67 16.04 -2.09
CA GLY A 61 -5.98 14.82 -1.67
C GLY A 61 -5.20 14.13 -2.80
N VAL A 62 -4.49 14.93 -3.59
CA VAL A 62 -3.44 14.46 -4.51
C VAL A 62 -2.14 14.37 -3.70
N ASP A 63 -1.51 13.20 -3.69
CA ASP A 63 -0.21 12.94 -3.02
C ASP A 63 -0.20 13.00 -1.48
N GLU A 64 -1.28 12.53 -0.83
CA GLU A 64 -1.30 12.36 0.63
C GLU A 64 -0.67 11.03 1.10
N PRO A 65 -0.10 10.98 2.32
CA PRO A 65 0.49 9.76 2.88
C PRO A 65 -0.52 8.61 2.97
N ASP A 66 -0.22 7.54 2.23
CA ASP A 66 -1.08 6.35 2.14
C ASP A 66 -0.78 5.38 3.30
N TYR A 67 -1.60 5.45 4.36
CA TYR A 67 -1.53 4.57 5.52
C TYR A 67 -1.43 3.09 5.13
N PHE A 68 -2.21 2.65 4.14
CA PHE A 68 -2.26 1.25 3.74
C PHE A 68 -0.97 0.81 3.05
N TYR A 69 -0.24 1.72 2.41
CA TYR A 69 1.07 1.36 1.84
C TYR A 69 2.10 1.10 2.94
N LEU A 70 2.13 1.96 3.97
CA LEU A 70 2.97 1.72 5.15
C LEU A 70 2.57 0.43 5.87
N GLU A 71 1.27 0.21 6.06
CA GLU A 71 0.75 -1.00 6.67
C GLU A 71 1.16 -2.26 5.90
N ALA A 72 1.06 -2.23 4.56
CA ALA A 72 1.46 -3.34 3.71
C ALA A 72 2.97 -3.63 3.81
N LEU A 73 3.81 -2.60 3.84
CA LEU A 73 5.24 -2.73 4.08
C LEU A 73 5.53 -3.32 5.46
N MET A 74 4.84 -2.85 6.49
CA MET A 74 5.00 -3.34 7.86
C MET A 74 4.57 -4.80 8.02
N ARG A 75 3.45 -5.20 7.42
CA ARG A 75 2.98 -6.59 7.38
C ARG A 75 4.00 -7.52 6.69
N LEU A 76 4.73 -7.03 5.67
CA LEU A 76 5.81 -7.79 5.04
C LEU A 76 7.10 -7.84 5.87
N ALA A 77 7.50 -6.71 6.46
CA ALA A 77 8.75 -6.58 7.21
C ALA A 77 8.68 -7.22 8.59
N LYS A 78 7.49 -7.21 9.21
CA LYS A 78 7.22 -7.78 10.54
C LYS A 78 5.90 -8.55 10.50
N PRO A 79 5.90 -9.82 10.04
CA PRO A 79 4.69 -10.64 9.90
C PRO A 79 3.91 -10.83 11.22
N GLU A 80 4.61 -10.78 12.36
CA GLU A 80 4.04 -10.88 13.72
C GLU A 80 3.46 -9.55 14.23
N TRP A 81 3.41 -8.51 13.40
CA TRP A 81 2.86 -7.23 13.80
C TRP A 81 1.33 -7.33 13.89
N ASN A 82 0.80 -7.14 15.10
CA ASN A 82 -0.63 -6.94 15.31
C ASN A 82 -1.02 -5.58 14.74
N THR A 83 -1.85 -5.63 13.71
CA THR A 83 -2.47 -4.45 13.12
C THR A 83 -3.44 -3.83 14.12
N TYR A 84 -3.81 -2.57 13.88
CA TYR A 84 -4.82 -1.91 14.72
C TYR A 84 -6.24 -2.49 14.52
N TRP A 85 -6.38 -3.32 13.48
CA TRP A 85 -7.54 -4.13 13.13
C TRP A 85 -7.29 -5.59 13.55
#